data_AF-A0A1H7RTW9-F1
#
_entry.id   AF-A0A1H7RTW9-F1
#
_cell.length_a   1.000
_cell.length_b   1.000
_cell.length_c   1.000
_cell.angle_alpha   90.00
_cell.angle_beta   90.00
_cell.angle_gamma   90.00
#
_symmetry.space_group_name_H-M   'P 1'
#
loop_
_entity.id
_entity.type
_entity.pdbx_description
1 polymer ?
#
loop_
_entity_poly.entity_id
_entity_poly.type
_entity_poly.pdbx_seq_one_letter_code
_entity_poly.pdbx_strand_id
1 'polypeptide(L)'
;MIKKWKQLTLVASLVVLWNVYPIQAVQAEQLKVSEHKLHEWNNGAKVDASVDNKGSIQIKTSTQGLQKGYYSAYVYELQNRDWSGYGALTFSIRNESNQKLPLNIVLTRADKTSLTVSDNRNVIVVEKSTGHAELVRPVSGLITLEPGFVGQIRIPFSSLMVQDKASTAGQVSLGKIIGWGITTTTPENAKLSFRIGNIKPLSKKQAVVENGLTTLQMTGDERVVKPVAGESIAQYGVESSSEDTPDVKFQLDTPVQGVSITPDGLLTLHTDVDAEQATIRALVNDKWYLTTTVMLDRSSAMNVQEKDGTPRSIPDPSDVTKVLSPADPLMKTSVGWFIRLLLTAAGIHGLVLYWMWRRQRITNGAIKRRSRENRQARRPFRM
;
A
#
# COMPACT_ATOMS: atom_id res chain seq x y z
N MET A 1 50.97 49.57 -11.23
CA MET A 1 50.22 49.33 -12.49
C MET A 1 50.13 47.85 -12.91
N ILE A 2 51.13 47.01 -12.62
CA ILE A 2 51.23 45.61 -13.10
C ILE A 2 50.18 44.64 -12.53
N LYS A 3 49.62 44.91 -11.33
CA LYS A 3 48.63 44.01 -10.69
C LYS A 3 47.24 44.04 -11.35
N LYS A 4 46.79 45.19 -11.87
CA LYS A 4 45.47 45.33 -12.52
C LYS A 4 45.42 44.64 -13.89
N TRP A 5 46.54 44.63 -14.61
CA TRP A 5 46.66 43.97 -15.91
C TRP A 5 46.58 42.45 -15.81
N LYS A 6 47.18 41.84 -14.78
CA LYS A 6 47.09 40.38 -14.55
C LYS A 6 45.68 39.91 -14.17
N GLN A 7 44.90 40.74 -13.47
CA GLN A 7 43.50 40.42 -13.16
C GLN A 7 42.60 40.55 -14.39
N LEU A 8 42.83 41.55 -15.24
CA LEU A 8 42.09 41.73 -16.49
C LEU A 8 42.36 40.58 -17.50
N THR A 9 43.59 40.11 -17.62
CA THR A 9 43.89 38.95 -18.48
C THR A 9 43.33 37.65 -17.94
N LEU A 10 43.28 37.45 -16.61
CA LEU A 10 42.67 36.26 -16.01
C LEU A 10 41.15 36.21 -16.19
N VAL A 11 40.47 37.36 -16.05
CA VAL A 11 39.03 37.46 -16.30
C VAL A 11 38.70 37.29 -17.78
N ALA A 12 39.50 37.89 -18.67
CA ALA A 12 39.32 37.71 -20.12
C ALA A 12 39.53 36.27 -20.57
N SER A 13 40.49 35.54 -19.98
CA SER A 13 40.71 34.12 -20.29
C SER A 13 39.62 33.21 -19.73
N LEU A 14 39.04 33.52 -18.56
CA LEU A 14 37.87 32.80 -18.05
C LEU A 14 36.62 33.00 -18.91
N VAL A 15 36.38 34.22 -19.41
CA VAL A 15 35.21 34.52 -20.27
C VAL A 15 35.35 33.88 -21.65
N VAL A 16 36.57 33.78 -22.19
CA VAL A 16 36.81 33.03 -23.43
C VAL A 16 36.56 31.54 -23.19
N LEU A 17 37.10 30.93 -22.13
CA LEU A 17 36.86 29.51 -21.79
C LEU A 17 35.38 29.17 -21.57
N TRP A 18 34.55 30.11 -21.12
CA TRP A 18 33.11 29.90 -20.98
C TRP A 18 32.33 29.94 -22.31
N ASN A 19 32.88 30.55 -23.35
CA ASN A 19 32.22 30.71 -24.65
C ASN A 19 32.70 29.73 -25.73
N VAL A 20 33.78 28.98 -25.52
CA VAL A 20 34.30 28.02 -26.55
C VAL A 20 33.77 26.60 -26.41
N TYR A 21 32.98 26.29 -25.38
CA TYR A 21 32.27 25.02 -25.33
C TYR A 21 30.84 25.24 -25.78
N PRO A 22 30.50 24.96 -27.05
CA PRO A 22 29.11 24.72 -27.36
C PRO A 22 28.66 23.58 -26.46
N ILE A 23 27.77 23.89 -25.51
CA ILE A 23 26.93 22.89 -24.88
C ILE A 23 26.11 22.33 -26.05
N GLN A 24 26.65 21.32 -26.73
CA GLN A 24 25.87 20.50 -27.62
C GLN A 24 24.86 19.83 -26.71
N ALA A 25 23.66 20.41 -26.64
CA ALA A 25 22.49 19.68 -26.23
C ALA A 25 22.44 18.48 -27.17
N VAL A 26 22.89 17.32 -26.69
CA VAL A 26 22.82 16.06 -27.42
C VAL A 26 21.35 15.87 -27.73
N GLN A 27 20.96 16.19 -28.96
CA GLN A 27 19.61 16.04 -29.43
C GLN A 27 19.32 14.55 -29.34
N ALA A 28 18.42 14.17 -28.43
CA ALA A 28 18.08 12.77 -28.22
C ALA A 28 17.62 12.18 -29.55
N GLU A 29 18.33 11.16 -30.02
CA GLU A 29 18.05 10.49 -31.28
C GLU A 29 16.63 9.93 -31.23
N GLN A 30 15.75 10.45 -32.08
CA GLN A 30 14.40 9.94 -32.23
C GLN A 30 14.39 8.91 -33.35
N LEU A 31 13.89 7.71 -33.05
CA LEU A 31 13.72 6.68 -34.06
C LEU A 31 12.64 7.14 -35.06
N LYS A 32 13.01 7.21 -36.33
CA LYS A 32 12.07 7.41 -37.43
C LYS A 32 11.53 6.06 -37.87
N VAL A 33 10.28 5.78 -37.50
CA VAL A 33 9.56 4.57 -37.93
C VAL A 33 8.92 4.85 -39.29
N SER A 34 9.09 3.93 -40.22
CA SER A 34 8.43 3.97 -41.53
C SER A 34 7.45 2.82 -41.67
N GLU A 35 6.29 3.07 -42.27
CA GLU A 35 5.23 2.07 -42.47
C GLU A 35 5.73 0.79 -43.16
N HIS A 36 6.57 0.91 -44.20
CA HIS A 36 7.14 -0.24 -44.92
C HIS A 36 8.06 -1.17 -44.10
N LYS A 37 8.44 -0.77 -42.88
CA LYS A 37 9.25 -1.59 -41.97
C LYS A 37 8.42 -2.15 -40.81
N LEU A 38 7.14 -1.80 -40.75
CA LEU A 38 6.24 -2.28 -39.72
C LEU A 38 5.70 -3.64 -40.14
N HIS A 39 5.73 -4.57 -39.19
CA HIS A 39 5.26 -5.93 -39.36
C HIS A 39 4.30 -6.26 -38.21
N GLU A 40 3.45 -7.24 -38.47
CA GLU A 40 2.42 -7.67 -37.54
C GLU A 40 2.48 -9.19 -37.39
N TRP A 41 2.28 -9.66 -36.17
CA TRP A 41 2.03 -11.05 -35.84
C TRP A 41 0.87 -11.14 -34.86
N ASN A 42 0.05 -12.19 -34.97
CA ASN A 42 -1.03 -12.46 -34.02
C ASN A 42 -1.31 -13.97 -33.96
N ASN A 43 -2.00 -14.40 -32.90
CA ASN A 43 -2.47 -15.78 -32.73
C ASN A 43 -4.00 -15.92 -32.89
N GLY A 44 -4.64 -15.02 -33.67
CA GLY A 44 -6.08 -15.03 -33.92
C GLY A 44 -6.75 -13.67 -33.80
N ALA A 45 -6.14 -12.72 -33.09
CA ALA A 45 -6.61 -11.34 -33.04
C ALA A 45 -6.51 -10.67 -34.42
N LYS A 46 -7.52 -9.88 -34.80
CA LYS A 46 -7.39 -8.96 -35.93
C LYS A 46 -6.49 -7.81 -35.51
N VAL A 47 -5.48 -7.49 -36.30
CA VAL A 47 -4.53 -6.40 -36.06
C VAL A 47 -4.56 -5.46 -37.25
N ASP A 48 -4.54 -4.16 -36.97
CA ASP A 48 -4.39 -3.09 -37.95
C ASP A 48 -3.42 -2.07 -37.36
N ALA A 49 -2.23 -1.97 -37.94
CA ALA A 49 -1.22 -1.00 -37.56
C ALA A 49 -0.86 -0.07 -38.73
N SER A 50 -0.86 1.24 -38.46
CA SER A 50 -0.53 2.26 -39.45
C SER A 50 0.35 3.34 -38.84
N VAL A 51 1.16 4.01 -39.67
CA VAL A 51 2.04 5.10 -39.23
C VAL A 51 1.44 6.42 -39.70
N ASP A 52 1.24 7.36 -38.77
CA ASP A 52 0.75 8.70 -39.09
C ASP A 52 1.86 9.61 -39.66
N ASN A 53 1.48 10.75 -40.21
CA ASN A 53 2.40 11.74 -40.80
C ASN A 53 3.45 12.29 -39.80
N LYS A 54 3.27 12.07 -38.50
CA LYS A 54 4.19 12.48 -37.43
C LYS A 54 5.12 11.34 -36.99
N GLY A 55 5.03 10.17 -37.63
CA GLY A 55 5.80 8.98 -37.29
C GLY A 55 5.29 8.25 -36.06
N SER A 56 4.03 8.49 -35.65
CA SER A 56 3.38 7.73 -34.57
C SER A 56 2.70 6.51 -35.15
N ILE A 57 2.78 5.39 -34.45
CA ILE A 57 2.16 4.12 -34.82
C ILE A 57 0.78 4.06 -34.14
N GLN A 58 -0.29 4.03 -34.93
CA GLN A 58 -1.63 3.67 -34.47
C GLN A 58 -1.77 2.16 -34.54
N ILE A 59 -2.22 1.53 -33.45
CA ILE A 59 -2.45 0.09 -33.39
C ILE A 59 -3.89 -0.13 -32.93
N LYS A 60 -4.62 -0.96 -33.68
CA LYS A 60 -5.95 -1.44 -33.33
C LYS A 60 -5.96 -2.96 -33.32
N THR A 61 -6.50 -3.54 -32.25
CA THR A 61 -6.65 -5.00 -32.15
C THR A 61 -8.09 -5.36 -31.81
N SER A 62 -8.56 -6.50 -32.32
CA SER A 62 -9.89 -7.01 -32.00
C SER A 62 -9.92 -8.53 -31.87
N THR A 63 -10.49 -9.00 -30.76
CA THR A 63 -10.72 -10.42 -30.46
C THR A 63 -12.22 -10.75 -30.43
N GLN A 64 -13.04 -9.90 -31.07
CA GLN A 64 -14.50 -10.09 -31.12
C GLN A 64 -14.89 -11.37 -31.85
N GLY A 65 -15.76 -12.17 -31.23
CA GLY A 65 -16.27 -13.41 -31.81
C GLY A 65 -15.26 -14.56 -31.79
N LEU A 66 -14.11 -14.40 -31.12
CA LEU A 66 -13.17 -15.49 -30.89
C LEU A 66 -13.61 -16.37 -29.71
N GLN A 67 -13.10 -17.61 -29.67
CA GLN A 67 -13.37 -18.55 -28.59
C GLN A 67 -12.77 -18.06 -27.27
N LYS A 68 -13.24 -18.64 -26.16
CA LYS A 68 -12.72 -18.32 -24.82
C LYS A 68 -11.21 -18.56 -24.75
N GLY A 69 -10.43 -17.54 -24.38
CA GLY A 69 -8.98 -17.63 -24.33
C GLY A 69 -8.28 -16.27 -24.41
N TYR A 70 -6.95 -16.30 -24.44
CA TYR A 70 -6.13 -15.11 -24.57
C TYR A 70 -5.51 -15.03 -25.96
N TYR A 71 -5.56 -13.82 -26.53
CA TYR A 71 -5.05 -13.52 -27.85
C TYR A 71 -4.01 -12.43 -27.76
N SER A 72 -2.89 -12.65 -28.45
CA SER A 72 -1.78 -11.73 -28.50
C SER A 72 -1.63 -11.13 -29.90
N ALA A 73 -1.25 -9.87 -29.92
CA ALA A 73 -0.88 -9.13 -31.11
C ALA A 73 0.49 -8.51 -30.89
N TYR A 74 1.38 -8.62 -31.86
CA TYR A 74 2.73 -8.08 -31.84
C TYR A 74 2.94 -7.21 -33.07
N VAL A 75 3.17 -5.92 -32.84
CA VAL A 75 3.47 -4.94 -33.89
C VAL A 75 4.92 -4.51 -33.72
N TYR A 76 5.73 -4.65 -34.77
CA TYR A 76 7.17 -4.51 -34.65
C TYR A 76 7.84 -3.94 -35.89
N GLU A 77 8.98 -3.29 -35.69
CA GLU A 77 9.85 -2.82 -36.74
C GLU A 77 11.06 -3.75 -36.86
N LEU A 78 11.42 -4.13 -38.09
CA LEU A 78 12.69 -4.79 -38.38
C LEU A 78 13.70 -3.79 -38.94
N GLN A 79 14.69 -3.44 -38.12
CA GLN A 79 15.82 -2.63 -38.55
C GLN A 79 17.05 -2.91 -37.68
N ASN A 80 18.17 -3.19 -38.35
CA ASN A 80 19.46 -3.36 -37.70
C ASN A 80 19.97 -2.03 -37.14
N ARG A 81 20.20 -1.99 -35.82
CA ARG A 81 20.76 -0.86 -35.09
C ARG A 81 21.71 -1.37 -34.01
N ASP A 82 22.75 -0.60 -33.71
CA ASP A 82 23.60 -0.86 -32.55
C ASP A 82 23.06 -0.07 -31.36
N TRP A 83 22.58 -0.77 -30.33
CA TRP A 83 22.05 -0.16 -29.12
C TRP A 83 22.99 -0.28 -27.91
N SER A 84 24.26 -0.65 -28.14
CA SER A 84 25.26 -0.81 -27.08
C SER A 84 25.55 0.46 -26.27
N GLY A 85 25.32 1.65 -26.86
CA GLY A 85 25.50 2.95 -26.22
C GLY A 85 24.32 3.43 -25.36
N TYR A 86 23.17 2.75 -25.43
CA TYR A 86 21.95 3.17 -24.75
C TYR A 86 21.69 2.38 -23.46
N GLY A 87 20.94 2.99 -22.55
CA GLY A 87 20.58 2.42 -21.25
C GLY A 87 19.08 2.43 -20.95
N ALA A 88 18.25 3.02 -21.82
CA ALA A 88 16.80 2.95 -21.73
C ALA A 88 16.14 3.19 -23.09
N LEU A 89 14.87 2.79 -23.23
CA LEU A 89 13.98 3.16 -24.33
C LEU A 89 12.80 3.95 -23.79
N THR A 90 12.51 5.10 -24.39
CA THR A 90 11.33 5.90 -24.02
C THR A 90 10.41 6.06 -25.20
N PHE A 91 9.10 6.13 -24.96
CA PHE A 91 8.11 6.43 -25.99
C PHE A 91 6.87 7.06 -25.38
N SER A 92 6.23 7.94 -26.13
CA SER A 92 4.92 8.48 -25.78
C SER A 92 3.84 7.47 -26.16
N ILE A 93 2.83 7.33 -25.32
CA ILE A 93 1.69 6.44 -25.56
C ILE A 93 0.38 7.10 -25.19
N ARG A 94 -0.66 6.75 -25.95
CA ARG A 94 -2.06 7.08 -25.66
C ARG A 94 -2.89 5.82 -25.74
N ASN A 95 -3.54 5.44 -24.64
CA ASN A 95 -4.60 4.44 -24.65
C ASN A 95 -5.90 5.11 -25.11
N GLU A 96 -6.32 4.82 -26.35
CA GLU A 96 -7.57 5.34 -26.93
C GLU A 96 -8.74 4.35 -26.73
N SER A 97 -8.51 3.27 -25.98
CA SER A 97 -9.51 2.26 -25.65
C SER A 97 -10.32 2.67 -24.42
N ASN A 98 -11.54 2.14 -24.31
CA ASN A 98 -12.37 2.22 -23.10
C ASN A 98 -12.05 1.12 -22.06
N GLN A 99 -10.98 0.36 -22.27
CA GLN A 99 -10.52 -0.71 -21.40
C GLN A 99 -9.03 -0.57 -21.12
N LYS A 100 -8.54 -1.26 -20.09
CA LYS A 100 -7.13 -1.30 -19.75
C LYS A 100 -6.31 -1.83 -20.92
N LEU A 101 -5.14 -1.23 -21.15
CA LEU A 101 -4.20 -1.62 -22.19
C LEU A 101 -3.04 -2.41 -21.57
N PRO A 102 -3.07 -3.75 -21.63
CA PRO A 102 -1.93 -4.58 -21.25
C PRO A 102 -0.91 -4.63 -22.38
N LEU A 103 0.32 -4.20 -22.12
CA LEU A 103 1.40 -4.20 -23.11
C LEU A 103 2.73 -4.68 -22.54
N ASN A 104 3.61 -5.19 -23.41
CA ASN A 104 5.04 -5.34 -23.14
C ASN A 104 5.83 -4.84 -24.35
N ILE A 105 7.11 -4.55 -24.14
CA ILE A 105 8.05 -4.30 -25.23
C ILE A 105 8.87 -5.56 -25.51
N VAL A 106 9.24 -5.73 -26.78
CA VAL A 106 10.14 -6.81 -27.22
C VAL A 106 11.29 -6.17 -27.99
N LEU A 107 12.52 -6.47 -27.60
CA LEU A 107 13.72 -6.14 -28.37
C LEU A 107 14.35 -7.43 -28.89
N THR A 108 14.56 -7.55 -30.20
CA THR A 108 15.15 -8.74 -30.80
C THR A 108 16.61 -8.47 -31.16
N ARG A 109 17.53 -9.26 -30.60
CA ARG A 109 18.97 -9.20 -30.90
C ARG A 109 19.31 -9.89 -32.23
N ALA A 110 20.50 -9.62 -32.74
CA ALA A 110 21.01 -10.25 -33.97
C ALA A 110 21.16 -11.78 -33.89
N ASP A 111 21.33 -12.34 -32.70
CA ASP A 111 21.31 -13.79 -32.44
C ASP A 111 19.88 -14.37 -32.36
N LYS A 112 18.86 -13.55 -32.66
CA LYS A 112 17.42 -13.85 -32.58
C LYS A 112 16.88 -14.05 -31.17
N THR A 113 17.65 -13.76 -30.13
CA THR A 113 17.14 -13.76 -28.76
C THR A 113 16.26 -12.52 -28.53
N SER A 114 15.14 -12.72 -27.85
CA SER A 114 14.20 -11.66 -27.48
C SER A 114 14.43 -11.21 -26.04
N LEU A 115 14.39 -9.90 -25.83
CA LEU A 115 14.40 -9.28 -24.52
C LEU A 115 13.04 -8.68 -24.23
N THR A 116 12.56 -8.88 -23.01
CA THR A 116 11.26 -8.39 -22.53
C THR A 116 11.40 -7.81 -21.14
N VAL A 117 10.45 -6.99 -20.70
CA VAL A 117 10.45 -6.47 -19.33
C VAL A 117 10.15 -7.61 -18.36
N SER A 118 10.87 -7.65 -17.24
CA SER A 118 10.70 -8.65 -16.18
C SER A 118 9.70 -8.22 -15.12
N ASP A 119 8.96 -9.18 -14.56
CA ASP A 119 7.97 -8.98 -13.49
C ASP A 119 8.58 -8.59 -12.15
N ASN A 120 9.88 -8.84 -11.95
CA ASN A 120 10.59 -8.46 -10.73
C ASN A 120 11.33 -7.12 -10.87
N ARG A 121 11.09 -6.37 -11.96
CA ARG A 121 11.70 -5.07 -12.21
C ARG A 121 10.65 -4.02 -12.50
N ASN A 122 10.91 -2.77 -12.12
CA ASN A 122 10.04 -1.65 -12.44
C ASN A 122 10.36 -1.04 -13.80
N VAL A 123 9.32 -0.52 -14.44
CA VAL A 123 9.40 0.47 -15.51
C VAL A 123 8.88 1.81 -15.00
N ILE A 124 9.10 2.88 -15.76
CA ILE A 124 8.62 4.21 -15.37
C ILE A 124 7.46 4.60 -16.28
N VAL A 125 6.32 4.91 -15.68
CA VAL A 125 5.15 5.46 -16.36
C VAL A 125 4.98 6.91 -15.92
N VAL A 126 5.02 7.82 -16.89
CA VAL A 126 4.87 9.27 -16.65
C VAL A 126 3.55 9.74 -17.24
N GLU A 127 2.61 10.09 -16.38
CA GLU A 127 1.31 10.59 -16.81
C GLU A 127 1.42 12.06 -17.25
N LYS A 128 0.83 12.42 -18.39
CA LYS A 128 0.94 13.77 -18.95
C LYS A 128 0.18 14.83 -18.14
N SER A 129 -0.96 14.46 -17.56
CA SER A 129 -1.85 15.37 -16.82
C SER A 129 -1.22 15.86 -15.52
N THR A 130 -0.58 14.96 -14.77
CA THR A 130 0.02 15.21 -13.46
C THR A 130 1.53 15.44 -13.52
N GLY A 131 2.19 14.89 -14.55
CA GLY A 131 3.65 14.85 -14.62
C GLY A 131 4.28 13.86 -13.62
N HIS A 132 3.46 13.11 -12.89
CA HIS A 132 3.92 12.12 -11.92
C HIS A 132 4.63 10.97 -12.63
N ALA A 133 5.77 10.55 -12.08
CA ALA A 133 6.54 9.42 -12.57
C ALA A 133 6.39 8.24 -11.61
N GLU A 134 5.61 7.24 -12.04
CA GLU A 134 5.31 6.05 -11.26
C GLU A 134 6.25 4.90 -11.67
N LEU A 135 6.77 4.19 -10.68
CA LEU A 135 7.51 2.95 -10.84
C LEU A 135 6.49 1.81 -10.89
N VAL A 136 6.19 1.34 -12.08
CA VAL A 136 5.19 0.31 -12.32
C VAL A 136 5.88 -1.04 -12.48
N ARG A 137 5.44 -2.02 -11.71
CA ARG A 137 5.87 -3.41 -11.85
C ARG A 137 4.95 -4.13 -12.84
N PRO A 138 5.48 -4.75 -13.91
CA PRO A 138 4.68 -5.60 -14.78
C PRO A 138 4.10 -6.79 -14.02
N VAL A 139 2.90 -7.20 -14.40
CA VAL A 139 2.26 -8.42 -13.88
C VAL A 139 2.09 -9.39 -15.04
N SER A 140 2.63 -10.60 -14.94
CA SER A 140 2.61 -11.58 -16.02
C SER A 140 3.23 -11.03 -17.32
N GLY A 141 4.31 -10.27 -17.18
CA GLY A 141 5.04 -9.60 -18.25
C GLY A 141 4.34 -8.36 -18.81
N LEU A 142 3.25 -7.87 -18.23
CA LEU A 142 2.44 -6.83 -18.85
C LEU A 142 2.40 -5.56 -17.99
N ILE A 143 2.76 -4.44 -18.61
CA ILE A 143 2.51 -3.09 -18.12
C ILE A 143 1.06 -2.76 -18.47
N THR A 144 0.24 -2.44 -17.47
CA THR A 144 -1.18 -2.16 -17.68
C THR A 144 -1.43 -0.66 -17.57
N LEU A 145 -1.97 -0.06 -18.63
CA LEU A 145 -2.37 1.35 -18.64
C LEU A 145 -3.88 1.50 -18.55
N GLU A 146 -4.35 2.44 -17.75
CA GLU A 146 -5.78 2.72 -17.59
C GLU A 146 -6.42 3.26 -18.89
N PRO A 147 -7.76 3.13 -19.05
CA PRO A 147 -8.51 3.75 -20.14
C PRO A 147 -8.21 5.24 -20.25
N GLY A 148 -8.00 5.75 -21.46
CA GLY A 148 -7.73 7.17 -21.69
C GLY A 148 -6.35 7.66 -21.25
N PHE A 149 -5.47 6.79 -20.74
CA PHE A 149 -4.11 7.18 -20.35
C PHE A 149 -3.38 7.91 -21.47
N VAL A 150 -2.74 9.04 -21.14
CA VAL A 150 -1.86 9.79 -22.03
C VAL A 150 -0.57 10.09 -21.29
N GLY A 151 0.56 9.67 -21.84
CA GLY A 151 1.82 9.83 -21.14
C GLY A 151 3.04 9.32 -21.89
N GLN A 152 4.08 9.02 -21.13
CA GLN A 152 5.32 8.43 -21.60
C GLN A 152 5.63 7.18 -20.79
N ILE A 153 6.05 6.12 -21.47
CA ILE A 153 6.70 4.97 -20.83
C ILE A 153 8.20 5.09 -21.02
N ARG A 154 8.96 4.81 -19.97
CA ARG A 154 10.42 4.65 -20.02
C ARG A 154 10.77 3.26 -19.52
N ILE A 155 11.53 2.55 -20.33
CA ILE A 155 11.99 1.19 -20.06
C ILE A 155 13.50 1.24 -19.85
N PRO A 156 13.98 1.31 -18.60
CA PRO A 156 15.41 1.16 -18.32
C PRO A 156 15.85 -0.23 -18.73
N PHE A 157 17.02 -0.38 -19.36
CA PHE A 157 17.44 -1.69 -19.84
C PHE A 157 17.84 -2.66 -18.71
N SER A 158 18.08 -2.16 -17.50
CA SER A 158 18.17 -3.01 -16.30
C SER A 158 16.83 -3.65 -15.89
N SER A 159 15.70 -3.22 -16.46
CA SER A 159 14.39 -3.90 -16.28
C SER A 159 14.20 -5.12 -17.19
N LEU A 160 15.06 -5.27 -18.20
CA LEU A 160 14.93 -6.31 -19.21
C LEU A 160 15.50 -7.65 -18.75
N MET A 161 14.91 -8.72 -19.26
CA MET A 161 15.39 -10.09 -19.17
C MET A 161 15.38 -10.73 -20.57
N VAL A 162 16.15 -11.80 -20.74
CA VAL A 162 15.92 -12.71 -21.87
C VAL A 162 14.55 -13.35 -21.68
N GLN A 163 13.75 -13.37 -22.75
CA GLN A 163 12.40 -13.93 -22.74
C GLN A 163 12.42 -15.35 -22.12
N ASP A 164 11.45 -15.62 -21.24
CA ASP A 164 11.28 -16.87 -20.49
C ASP A 164 12.46 -17.25 -19.55
N LYS A 165 13.34 -16.30 -19.23
CA LYS A 165 14.51 -16.51 -18.34
C LYS A 165 14.62 -15.42 -17.28
N ALA A 166 13.73 -15.45 -16.29
CA ALA A 166 13.66 -14.48 -15.20
C ALA A 166 14.98 -14.27 -14.44
N SER A 167 15.83 -15.30 -14.33
CA SER A 167 17.15 -15.20 -13.68
C SER A 167 18.12 -14.21 -14.37
N THR A 168 17.84 -13.84 -15.62
CA THR A 168 18.68 -12.89 -16.39
C THR A 168 18.26 -11.42 -16.22
N ALA A 169 17.23 -11.14 -15.40
CA ALA A 169 16.69 -9.80 -15.22
C ALA A 169 17.75 -8.79 -14.74
N GLY A 170 17.97 -7.73 -15.52
CA GLY A 170 18.96 -6.70 -15.26
C GLY A 170 20.41 -7.07 -15.57
N GLN A 171 20.65 -8.28 -16.09
CA GLN A 171 21.98 -8.76 -16.50
C GLN A 171 22.17 -8.71 -18.03
N VAL A 172 21.20 -8.14 -18.74
CA VAL A 172 21.21 -8.11 -20.21
C VAL A 172 22.01 -6.93 -20.74
N SER A 173 22.95 -7.20 -21.64
CA SER A 173 23.61 -6.17 -22.44
C SER A 173 22.86 -5.98 -23.76
N LEU A 174 22.75 -4.74 -24.21
CA LEU A 174 22.32 -4.46 -25.58
C LEU A 174 23.55 -4.38 -26.48
N GLY A 175 23.39 -4.88 -27.69
CA GLY A 175 24.37 -4.82 -28.77
C GLY A 175 23.64 -4.57 -30.07
N LYS A 176 23.86 -5.42 -31.07
CA LYS A 176 23.11 -5.37 -32.33
C LYS A 176 21.66 -5.83 -32.11
N ILE A 177 20.73 -4.91 -32.29
CA ILE A 177 19.28 -5.12 -32.27
C ILE A 177 18.79 -5.13 -33.71
N ILE A 178 18.01 -6.14 -34.08
CA ILE A 178 17.44 -6.32 -35.43
C ILE A 178 15.97 -5.94 -35.50
N GLY A 179 15.33 -5.78 -34.35
CA GLY A 179 13.96 -5.30 -34.29
C GLY A 179 13.54 -4.90 -32.89
N TRP A 180 12.49 -4.10 -32.84
CA TRP A 180 11.79 -3.77 -31.61
C TRP A 180 10.28 -3.75 -31.89
N GLY A 181 9.47 -4.03 -30.89
CA GLY A 181 8.03 -3.97 -31.05
C GLY A 181 7.29 -3.97 -29.73
N ILE A 182 5.97 -3.88 -29.85
CA ILE A 182 5.04 -3.88 -28.72
C ILE A 182 4.11 -5.05 -28.89
N THR A 183 3.97 -5.81 -27.82
CA THR A 183 3.00 -6.90 -27.72
C THR A 183 1.87 -6.51 -26.79
N THR A 184 0.65 -6.91 -27.13
CA THR A 184 -0.54 -6.79 -26.28
C THR A 184 -1.20 -8.15 -26.17
N THR A 185 -1.70 -8.51 -24.99
CA THR A 185 -2.42 -9.76 -24.76
C THR A 185 -3.76 -9.46 -24.11
N THR A 186 -4.86 -9.87 -24.73
CA THR A 186 -6.22 -9.60 -24.24
C THR A 186 -7.09 -10.85 -24.27
N PRO A 187 -8.11 -10.95 -23.39
CA PRO A 187 -9.10 -12.01 -23.48
C PRO A 187 -9.94 -11.91 -24.76
N GLU A 188 -10.79 -12.90 -24.99
CA GLU A 188 -11.81 -12.86 -26.03
C GLU A 188 -12.75 -11.64 -25.90
N ASN A 189 -13.35 -11.22 -27.02
CA ASN A 189 -14.34 -10.13 -27.07
C ASN A 189 -13.83 -8.74 -26.64
N ALA A 190 -12.52 -8.51 -26.75
CA ALA A 190 -11.86 -7.25 -26.48
C ALA A 190 -11.60 -6.43 -27.76
N LYS A 191 -11.49 -5.11 -27.61
CA LYS A 191 -11.07 -4.16 -28.65
C LYS A 191 -10.09 -3.13 -28.10
N LEU A 192 -8.85 -3.15 -28.55
CA LEU A 192 -7.88 -2.13 -28.16
C LEU A 192 -7.61 -1.16 -29.31
N SER A 193 -7.40 0.10 -28.96
CA SER A 193 -6.92 1.16 -29.84
C SER A 193 -5.92 2.00 -29.06
N PHE A 194 -4.71 2.14 -29.57
CA PHE A 194 -3.69 2.94 -28.92
C PHE A 194 -2.69 3.50 -29.92
N ARG A 195 -1.99 4.56 -29.52
CA ARG A 195 -0.98 5.21 -30.34
C ARG A 195 0.33 5.31 -29.60
N ILE A 196 1.42 4.93 -30.27
CA ILE A 196 2.79 5.11 -29.78
C ILE A 196 3.51 6.11 -30.68
N GLY A 197 4.32 6.99 -30.10
CA GLY A 197 5.15 7.90 -30.87
C GLY A 197 6.35 8.37 -30.07
N ASN A 198 7.15 9.27 -30.65
CA ASN A 198 8.29 9.88 -29.96
C ASN A 198 9.24 8.83 -29.33
N ILE A 199 9.51 7.76 -30.07
CA ILE A 199 10.33 6.64 -29.60
C ILE A 199 11.81 7.07 -29.61
N LYS A 200 12.46 7.03 -28.45
CA LYS A 200 13.78 7.60 -28.21
C LYS A 200 14.59 6.68 -27.28
N PRO A 201 15.66 6.04 -27.77
CA PRO A 201 16.65 5.45 -26.88
C PRO A 201 17.41 6.55 -26.13
N LEU A 202 17.68 6.32 -24.84
CA LEU A 202 18.48 7.22 -24.01
C LEU A 202 19.87 6.64 -23.81
N SER A 203 20.89 7.48 -23.86
CA SER A 203 22.27 7.05 -23.61
C SER A 203 22.42 6.44 -22.21
N LYS A 204 23.41 5.55 -22.02
CA LYS A 204 23.73 4.99 -20.70
C LYS A 204 23.89 6.07 -19.63
N LYS A 205 24.54 7.19 -19.97
CA LYS A 205 24.74 8.34 -19.08
C LYS A 205 23.42 8.99 -18.63
N GLN A 206 22.46 9.14 -19.54
CA GLN A 206 21.15 9.72 -19.21
C GLN A 206 20.29 8.75 -18.39
N ALA A 207 20.45 7.45 -18.61
CA ALA A 207 19.63 6.42 -17.99
C ALA A 207 20.16 5.91 -16.64
N VAL A 208 21.30 6.39 -16.13
CA VAL A 208 21.93 5.87 -14.89
C VAL A 208 20.94 5.83 -13.72
N VAL A 209 20.28 6.95 -13.45
CA VAL A 209 19.30 7.06 -12.36
C VAL A 209 18.14 6.08 -12.57
N GLU A 210 17.56 6.07 -13.78
CA GLU A 210 16.42 5.21 -14.10
C GLU A 210 16.76 3.72 -13.98
N ASN A 211 17.98 3.30 -14.33
CA ASN A 211 18.42 1.91 -14.17
C ASN A 211 18.53 1.50 -12.70
N GLY A 212 18.91 2.43 -11.81
CA GLY A 212 18.98 2.18 -10.35
C GLY A 212 17.62 1.99 -9.67
N LEU A 213 16.53 2.49 -10.26
CA LEU A 213 15.17 2.41 -9.68
C LEU A 213 14.47 1.08 -9.96
N THR A 214 14.98 0.30 -10.92
CA THR A 214 14.31 -0.91 -11.41
C THR A 214 14.19 -2.01 -10.35
N THR A 215 14.96 -1.96 -9.28
CA THR A 215 15.00 -2.98 -8.22
C THR A 215 14.15 -2.59 -7.00
N LEU A 216 13.64 -1.36 -6.95
CA LEU A 216 12.89 -0.89 -5.80
C LEU A 216 11.59 -1.68 -5.63
N GLN A 217 11.27 -2.04 -4.40
CA GLN A 217 10.05 -2.77 -4.09
C GLN A 217 9.41 -2.23 -2.83
N MET A 218 8.11 -1.92 -2.92
CA MET A 218 7.34 -1.66 -1.71
C MET A 218 7.08 -2.97 -0.98
N THR A 219 7.29 -2.97 0.33
CA THR A 219 7.08 -4.11 1.24
C THR A 219 6.06 -3.74 2.31
N GLY A 220 5.40 -4.76 2.87
CA GLY A 220 4.34 -4.64 3.86
C GLY A 220 3.22 -5.64 3.57
N ASP A 221 2.15 -5.56 4.37
CA ASP A 221 1.05 -6.51 4.27
C ASP A 221 0.16 -6.22 3.07
N GLU A 222 -0.18 -7.25 2.29
CA GLU A 222 -1.17 -7.14 1.20
C GLU A 222 -2.61 -7.02 1.74
N ARG A 223 -2.82 -7.51 2.96
CA ARG A 223 -4.12 -7.56 3.63
C ARG A 223 -3.98 -7.14 5.08
N VAL A 224 -4.79 -6.20 5.52
CA VAL A 224 -4.82 -5.73 6.91
C VAL A 224 -6.24 -5.90 7.44
N VAL A 225 -6.34 -6.43 8.66
CA VAL A 225 -7.64 -6.77 9.26
C VAL A 225 -8.27 -5.52 9.87
N LYS A 226 -9.52 -5.22 9.50
CA LYS A 226 -10.32 -4.16 10.12
C LYS A 226 -10.51 -4.46 11.61
N PRO A 227 -10.13 -3.55 12.52
CA PRO A 227 -10.28 -3.78 13.95
C PRO A 227 -11.75 -3.66 14.36
N VAL A 228 -12.18 -4.52 15.29
CA VAL A 228 -13.48 -4.40 15.96
C VAL A 228 -13.37 -3.49 17.19
N ALA A 229 -12.19 -3.49 17.82
CA ALA A 229 -11.83 -2.65 18.95
C ALA A 229 -10.35 -2.27 18.87
N GLY A 230 -10.01 -1.07 19.33
CA GLY A 230 -8.65 -0.54 19.26
C GLY A 230 -8.24 -0.16 17.83
N GLU A 231 -7.01 -0.49 17.46
CA GLU A 231 -6.42 -0.15 16.16
C GLU A 231 -5.71 -1.37 15.57
N SER A 232 -5.70 -1.47 14.25
CA SER A 232 -4.87 -2.42 13.51
C SER A 232 -3.72 -1.67 12.85
N ILE A 233 -2.49 -2.16 13.00
CA ILE A 233 -1.29 -1.49 12.50
C ILE A 233 -0.51 -2.41 11.56
N ALA A 234 0.04 -1.85 10.49
CA ALA A 234 0.92 -2.56 9.56
C ALA A 234 2.06 -1.64 9.11
N GLN A 235 3.29 -2.16 9.06
CA GLN A 235 4.46 -1.39 8.66
C GLN A 235 4.75 -1.62 7.17
N TYR A 236 4.90 -0.53 6.43
CA TYR A 236 5.33 -0.53 5.04
C TYR A 236 6.74 0.03 4.89
N GLY A 237 7.43 -0.46 3.88
CA GLY A 237 8.80 -0.08 3.56
C GLY A 237 9.05 -0.05 2.06
N VAL A 238 10.23 0.43 1.68
CA VAL A 238 10.76 0.27 0.32
C VAL A 238 12.13 -0.39 0.43
N GLU A 239 12.26 -1.56 -0.16
CA GLU A 239 13.53 -2.26 -0.28
C GLU A 239 14.22 -1.90 -1.60
N SER A 240 15.55 -1.81 -1.54
CA SER A 240 16.40 -1.67 -2.72
C SER A 240 17.45 -2.77 -2.72
N SER A 241 17.78 -3.27 -3.90
CA SER A 241 18.99 -4.10 -4.08
C SER A 241 20.26 -3.26 -4.25
N SER A 242 20.16 -1.93 -4.28
CA SER A 242 21.32 -1.02 -4.30
C SER A 242 21.85 -0.75 -2.89
N GLU A 243 23.13 -0.45 -2.77
CA GLU A 243 23.76 -0.04 -1.50
C GLU A 243 23.21 1.29 -0.98
N ASP A 244 22.75 2.17 -1.87
CA ASP A 244 22.14 3.45 -1.49
C ASP A 244 20.73 3.22 -0.95
N THR A 245 20.49 3.72 0.27
CA THR A 245 19.16 3.77 0.87
C THR A 245 18.41 4.99 0.30
N PRO A 246 17.27 4.79 -0.38
CA PRO A 246 16.51 5.91 -0.91
C PRO A 246 15.85 6.70 0.23
N ASP A 247 15.67 8.01 0.05
CA ASP A 247 14.75 8.80 0.88
C ASP A 247 13.31 8.47 0.47
N VAL A 248 12.46 8.11 1.44
CA VAL A 248 11.10 7.63 1.18
C VAL A 248 10.12 8.25 2.16
N LYS A 249 9.01 8.77 1.62
CA LYS A 249 7.89 9.29 2.40
C LYS A 249 6.60 8.60 1.98
N PHE A 250 5.85 8.08 2.94
CA PHE A 250 4.58 7.41 2.70
C PHE A 250 3.39 8.35 2.89
N GLN A 251 2.35 8.13 2.09
CA GLN A 251 1.06 8.80 2.20
C GLN A 251 -0.04 7.93 1.60
N LEU A 252 -1.30 8.21 1.96
CA LEU A 252 -2.43 7.64 1.23
C LEU A 252 -2.56 8.32 -0.13
N ASP A 253 -2.90 7.53 -1.14
CA ASP A 253 -3.14 8.03 -2.50
C ASP A 253 -4.38 8.93 -2.54
N THR A 254 -5.44 8.47 -1.88
CA THR A 254 -6.69 9.19 -1.65
C THR A 254 -7.05 9.06 -0.17
N PRO A 255 -7.54 10.12 0.50
CA PRO A 255 -8.01 10.02 1.89
C PRO A 255 -9.11 8.96 2.03
N VAL A 256 -8.98 8.09 3.03
CA VAL A 256 -9.97 7.07 3.37
C VAL A 256 -10.34 7.22 4.84
N GLN A 257 -11.64 7.25 5.16
CA GLN A 257 -12.10 7.38 6.54
C GLN A 257 -11.61 6.21 7.40
N GLY A 258 -11.14 6.53 8.61
CA GLY A 258 -10.61 5.55 9.56
C GLY A 258 -9.23 4.97 9.19
N VAL A 259 -8.63 5.38 8.07
CA VAL A 259 -7.30 4.93 7.64
C VAL A 259 -6.31 6.09 7.70
N SER A 260 -5.15 5.86 8.29
CA SER A 260 -4.04 6.82 8.26
C SER A 260 -2.72 6.11 8.00
N ILE A 261 -1.75 6.83 7.43
CA ILE A 261 -0.38 6.34 7.31
C ILE A 261 0.58 7.47 7.67
N THR A 262 1.60 7.12 8.46
CA THR A 262 2.65 8.06 8.83
C THR A 262 3.69 8.19 7.70
N PRO A 263 4.50 9.26 7.66
CA PRO A 263 5.54 9.43 6.63
C PRO A 263 6.60 8.33 6.61
N ASP A 264 6.82 7.62 7.72
CA ASP A 264 7.72 6.46 7.88
C ASP A 264 7.04 5.11 7.58
N GLY A 265 5.77 5.10 7.17
CA GLY A 265 5.10 3.93 6.61
C GLY A 265 4.27 3.09 7.58
N LEU A 266 3.97 3.59 8.78
CA LEU A 266 3.05 2.91 9.70
C LEU A 266 1.60 3.19 9.28
N LEU A 267 0.93 2.19 8.71
CA LEU A 267 -0.50 2.23 8.40
C LEU A 267 -1.29 1.90 9.67
N THR A 268 -2.27 2.73 10.00
CA THR A 268 -3.20 2.52 11.12
C THR A 268 -4.64 2.51 10.62
N LEU A 269 -5.38 1.46 10.99
CA LEU A 269 -6.82 1.35 10.81
C LEU A 269 -7.52 1.56 12.15
N HIS A 270 -8.55 2.40 12.15
CA HIS A 270 -9.48 2.59 13.25
C HIS A 270 -10.75 1.75 13.03
N THR A 271 -11.62 1.68 14.05
CA THR A 271 -12.83 0.85 14.03
C THR A 271 -13.93 1.37 13.10
N ASP A 272 -13.85 2.61 12.63
CA ASP A 272 -14.80 3.25 11.72
C ASP A 272 -14.44 3.07 10.23
N VAL A 273 -13.48 2.19 9.91
CA VAL A 273 -13.12 1.85 8.52
C VAL A 273 -14.22 1.03 7.85
N ASP A 274 -14.91 1.65 6.89
CA ASP A 274 -15.86 0.96 6.01
C ASP A 274 -15.26 0.53 4.67
N ALA A 275 -14.15 1.14 4.24
CA ALA A 275 -13.52 0.83 2.96
C ALA A 275 -13.02 -0.63 2.90
N GLU A 276 -13.04 -1.22 1.71
CA GLU A 276 -12.52 -2.57 1.44
C GLU A 276 -11.06 -2.55 0.95
N GLN A 277 -10.55 -1.38 0.57
CA GLN A 277 -9.18 -1.22 0.12
C GLN A 277 -8.68 0.19 0.41
N ALA A 278 -7.36 0.32 0.58
CA ALA A 278 -6.67 1.59 0.60
C ALA A 278 -5.43 1.51 -0.29
N THR A 279 -5.15 2.57 -1.05
CA THR A 279 -3.94 2.67 -1.86
C THR A 279 -2.92 3.52 -1.13
N ILE A 280 -1.76 2.92 -0.85
CA ILE A 280 -0.62 3.59 -0.26
C ILE A 280 0.32 4.00 -1.38
N ARG A 281 0.87 5.21 -1.26
CA ARG A 281 1.84 5.79 -2.18
C ARG A 281 3.12 6.13 -1.40
N ALA A 282 4.24 5.63 -1.87
CA ALA A 282 5.58 5.99 -1.41
C ALA A 282 6.22 6.96 -2.41
N LEU A 283 6.67 8.11 -1.93
CA LEU A 283 7.44 9.09 -2.68
C LEU A 283 8.93 8.87 -2.43
N VAL A 284 9.63 8.39 -3.46
CA VAL A 284 11.06 8.05 -3.45
C VAL A 284 11.87 9.22 -4.02
N ASN A 285 12.84 9.71 -3.25
CA ASN A 285 13.74 10.81 -3.59
C ASN A 285 12.99 12.05 -4.12
N ASP A 286 11.84 12.36 -3.51
CA ASP A 286 10.92 13.45 -3.86
C ASP A 286 10.49 13.50 -5.34
N LYS A 287 10.57 12.38 -6.06
CA LYS A 287 10.33 12.35 -7.51
C LYS A 287 9.54 11.15 -8.02
N TRP A 288 9.81 9.96 -7.50
CA TRP A 288 9.29 8.72 -8.06
C TRP A 288 8.23 8.14 -7.14
N TYR A 289 7.10 7.74 -7.69
CA TYR A 289 6.02 7.14 -6.93
C TYR A 289 6.08 5.62 -7.04
N LEU A 290 5.95 4.93 -5.91
CA LEU A 290 5.57 3.52 -5.84
C LEU A 290 4.19 3.45 -5.19
N THR A 291 3.31 2.64 -5.74
CA THR A 291 1.96 2.47 -5.19
C THR A 291 1.68 1.00 -4.92
N THR A 292 1.03 0.73 -3.80
CA THR A 292 0.47 -0.59 -3.51
C THR A 292 -0.97 -0.44 -3.04
N THR A 293 -1.81 -1.41 -3.37
CA THR A 293 -3.19 -1.46 -2.88
C THR A 293 -3.28 -2.53 -1.82
N VAL A 294 -3.76 -2.14 -0.64
CA VAL A 294 -3.94 -3.00 0.53
C VAL A 294 -5.40 -3.36 0.63
N MET A 295 -5.72 -4.65 0.75
CA MET A 295 -7.08 -5.09 1.02
C MET A 295 -7.37 -4.96 2.51
N LEU A 296 -8.52 -4.41 2.86
CA LEU A 296 -8.97 -4.23 4.22
C LEU A 296 -10.03 -5.29 4.50
N ASP A 297 -9.63 -6.41 5.10
CA ASP A 297 -10.52 -7.56 5.30
C ASP A 297 -11.14 -7.52 6.69
N ARG A 298 -12.41 -7.93 6.82
CA ARG A 298 -12.99 -8.22 8.14
C ARG A 298 -12.32 -9.47 8.71
N SER A 299 -12.11 -9.49 10.03
CA SER A 299 -11.53 -10.65 10.71
C SER A 299 -12.35 -11.91 10.45
N SER A 300 -11.69 -12.96 9.97
CA SER A 300 -12.33 -14.27 9.74
C SER A 300 -12.79 -14.92 11.05
N ALA A 301 -12.20 -14.56 12.20
CA ALA A 301 -12.63 -15.04 13.51
C ALA A 301 -14.08 -14.65 13.82
N MET A 302 -14.54 -13.50 13.33
CA MET A 302 -15.89 -12.96 13.59
C MET A 302 -17.03 -13.79 13.00
N ASN A 303 -16.75 -14.64 12.01
CA ASN A 303 -17.77 -15.43 11.30
C ASN A 303 -17.69 -16.94 11.60
N VAL A 304 -16.83 -17.36 12.53
CA VAL A 304 -16.75 -18.78 12.92
C VAL A 304 -17.75 -19.05 14.03
N GLN A 305 -18.74 -19.88 13.75
CA GLN A 305 -19.54 -20.50 14.82
C GLN A 305 -18.78 -21.70 15.37
N GLU A 306 -18.72 -21.81 16.70
CA GLU A 306 -18.27 -23.03 17.35
C GLU A 306 -19.24 -24.19 17.08
N LYS A 307 -18.83 -25.42 17.39
CA LYS A 307 -19.64 -26.63 17.14
C LYS A 307 -21.00 -26.61 17.83
N ASP A 308 -21.17 -25.78 18.85
CA ASP A 308 -22.41 -25.58 19.60
C ASP A 308 -23.30 -24.45 19.04
N GLY A 309 -22.90 -23.81 17.93
CA GLY A 309 -23.62 -22.71 17.29
C GLY A 309 -23.34 -21.33 17.88
N THR A 310 -22.46 -21.22 18.89
CA THR A 310 -22.09 -19.92 19.45
C THR A 310 -21.11 -19.18 18.52
N PRO A 311 -21.31 -17.88 18.24
CA PRO A 311 -20.38 -17.12 17.42
C PRO A 311 -19.07 -16.89 18.19
N ARG A 312 -17.94 -17.16 17.54
CA ARG A 312 -16.58 -16.83 18.02
C ARG A 312 -16.32 -15.33 17.85
N SER A 313 -17.10 -14.50 18.54
CA SER A 313 -16.94 -13.05 18.52
C SER A 313 -15.81 -12.61 19.43
N ILE A 314 -15.01 -11.64 19.00
CA ILE A 314 -14.21 -10.84 19.92
C ILE A 314 -15.22 -9.93 20.65
N PRO A 315 -15.29 -9.92 21.99
CA PRO A 315 -16.25 -9.08 22.71
C PRO A 315 -15.90 -7.60 22.52
N ASP A 316 -16.92 -6.77 22.33
CA ASP A 316 -16.72 -5.32 22.34
C ASP A 316 -16.21 -4.89 23.73
N PRO A 317 -15.26 -3.94 23.83
CA PRO A 317 -14.86 -3.37 25.11
C PRO A 317 -16.01 -2.91 26.01
N SER A 318 -17.17 -2.54 25.43
CA SER A 318 -18.39 -2.22 26.19
C SER A 318 -19.04 -3.42 26.87
N ASP A 319 -18.87 -4.62 26.29
CA ASP A 319 -19.49 -5.86 26.74
C ASP A 319 -18.63 -6.60 27.77
N VAL A 320 -17.34 -6.25 27.85
CA VAL A 320 -16.44 -6.76 28.89
C VAL A 320 -16.72 -5.99 30.18
N THR A 321 -17.12 -6.71 31.24
CA THR A 321 -17.24 -6.13 32.59
C THR A 321 -15.98 -5.37 32.94
N LYS A 322 -16.11 -4.04 33.16
CA LYS A 322 -15.00 -3.19 33.58
C LYS A 322 -14.29 -3.85 34.74
N VAL A 323 -13.01 -4.17 34.55
CA VAL A 323 -12.16 -4.66 35.63
C VAL A 323 -12.16 -3.58 36.70
N LEU A 324 -12.72 -3.90 37.87
CA LEU A 324 -12.73 -2.99 39.01
C LEU A 324 -11.29 -2.56 39.27
N SER A 325 -11.03 -1.26 39.08
CA SER A 325 -9.69 -0.72 39.25
C SER A 325 -9.23 -0.94 40.69
N PRO A 326 -7.95 -1.27 40.96
CA PRO A 326 -7.40 -1.32 42.32
C PRO A 326 -7.57 0.01 43.08
N ALA A 327 -7.86 1.11 42.38
CA ALA A 327 -8.16 2.43 42.94
C ALA A 327 -9.63 2.61 43.39
N ASP A 328 -10.51 1.65 43.10
CA ASP A 328 -11.92 1.70 43.48
C ASP A 328 -12.03 1.72 45.03
N PRO A 329 -12.71 2.71 45.65
CA PRO A 329 -12.79 2.85 47.10
C PRO A 329 -13.28 1.58 47.81
N LEU A 330 -14.12 0.80 47.14
CA LEU A 330 -14.68 -0.46 47.67
C LEU A 330 -13.65 -1.59 47.79
N MET A 331 -12.54 -1.53 47.03
CA MET A 331 -11.44 -2.50 47.09
C MET A 331 -10.40 -2.17 48.17
N LYS A 332 -10.49 -1.01 48.83
CA LYS A 332 -9.58 -0.66 49.94
C LYS A 332 -9.87 -1.54 51.16
N THR A 333 -8.84 -2.19 51.69
CA THR A 333 -8.91 -3.05 52.89
C THR A 333 -9.54 -2.34 54.10
N SER A 334 -9.40 -1.02 54.18
CA SER A 334 -10.00 -0.18 55.22
C SER A 334 -11.53 -0.12 55.15
N VAL A 335 -12.12 -0.11 53.95
CA VAL A 335 -13.58 -0.09 53.75
C VAL A 335 -14.19 -1.44 54.13
N GLY A 336 -13.51 -2.55 53.79
CA GLY A 336 -13.91 -3.88 54.24
C GLY A 336 -13.94 -4.01 55.76
N TRP A 337 -12.95 -3.45 56.46
CA TRP A 337 -12.94 -3.37 57.92
C TRP A 337 -14.07 -2.50 58.49
N PHE A 338 -14.38 -1.39 57.83
CA PHE A 338 -15.45 -0.48 58.25
C PHE A 338 -16.84 -1.15 58.16
N ILE A 339 -17.10 -1.87 57.05
CA ILE A 339 -18.34 -2.64 56.87
C ILE A 339 -18.48 -3.73 57.93
N ARG A 340 -17.38 -4.45 58.23
CA ARG A 340 -17.38 -5.48 59.29
C ARG A 340 -17.70 -4.89 60.66
N LEU A 341 -17.10 -3.75 61.01
CA LEU A 341 -17.37 -3.01 62.26
C LEU A 341 -18.82 -2.54 62.37
N LEU A 342 -19.40 -2.06 61.27
CA LEU A 342 -20.80 -1.63 61.22
C LEU A 342 -21.75 -2.79 61.47
N LEU A 343 -21.49 -3.95 60.86
CA LEU A 343 -22.30 -5.16 61.05
C LEU A 343 -22.18 -5.73 62.47
N THR A 344 -20.98 -5.75 63.07
CA THR A 344 -20.83 -6.17 64.48
C THR A 344 -21.48 -5.19 65.44
N ALA A 345 -21.35 -3.88 65.21
CA ALA A 345 -22.02 -2.87 66.02
C ALA A 345 -23.55 -3.03 65.97
N ALA A 346 -24.12 -3.25 64.78
CA ALA A 346 -25.55 -3.52 64.62
C ALA A 346 -25.98 -4.81 65.36
N GLY A 347 -25.18 -5.88 65.27
CA GLY A 347 -25.42 -7.13 65.99
C GLY A 347 -25.37 -6.96 67.52
N ILE A 348 -24.38 -6.24 68.03
CA ILE A 348 -24.26 -5.91 69.46
C ILE A 348 -25.44 -5.06 69.91
N HIS A 349 -25.83 -4.06 69.12
CA HIS A 349 -26.97 -3.21 69.44
C HIS A 349 -28.28 -4.02 69.53
N GLY A 350 -28.49 -4.96 68.60
CA GLY A 350 -29.59 -5.91 68.65
C GLY A 350 -29.58 -6.79 69.90
N LEU A 351 -28.41 -7.29 70.31
CA LEU A 351 -28.25 -8.09 71.53
C LEU A 351 -28.54 -7.28 72.80
N VAL A 352 -28.10 -6.01 72.86
CA VAL A 352 -28.36 -5.11 74.00
C VAL A 352 -29.87 -4.82 74.11
N LEU A 353 -30.52 -4.51 73.00
CA LEU A 353 -31.97 -4.29 72.95
C LEU A 353 -32.73 -5.55 73.40
N TYR A 354 -32.32 -6.73 72.93
CA TYR A 354 -32.89 -8.00 73.35
C TYR A 354 -32.70 -8.26 74.85
N TRP A 355 -31.51 -7.98 75.39
CA TRP A 355 -31.21 -8.18 76.81
C TRP A 355 -32.00 -7.22 77.71
N MET A 356 -32.11 -5.95 77.32
CA MET A 356 -32.94 -4.96 78.02
C MET A 356 -34.41 -5.38 78.05
N TRP A 357 -34.96 -5.81 76.92
CA TRP A 357 -36.32 -6.32 76.82
C TRP A 357 -36.55 -7.55 77.71
N ARG A 358 -35.58 -8.49 77.73
CA ARG A 358 -35.65 -9.68 78.59
C ARG A 358 -35.59 -9.33 80.09
N ARG A 359 -34.78 -8.34 80.47
CA ARG A 359 -34.62 -7.90 81.87
C ARG A 359 -35.89 -7.23 82.40
N GLN A 360 -36.57 -6.41 81.58
CA GLN A 360 -37.85 -5.79 81.93
C GLN A 360 -38.96 -6.82 82.21
N ARG A 361 -38.98 -7.97 81.52
CA ARG A 361 -39.92 -9.05 81.84
C ARG A 361 -39.66 -9.70 83.20
N ILE A 362 -38.40 -9.85 83.61
CA ILE A 362 -38.02 -10.49 84.87
C ILE A 362 -38.31 -9.58 86.06
N THR A 363 -38.03 -8.27 85.96
CA THR A 363 -38.35 -7.29 87.03
C THR A 363 -39.86 -7.11 87.22
N ASN A 364 -40.64 -7.08 86.14
CA ASN A 364 -42.11 -7.01 86.24
C ASN A 364 -42.74 -8.28 86.83
N GLY A 365 -42.10 -9.46 86.66
CA GLY A 365 -42.49 -10.71 87.32
C GLY A 365 -42.19 -10.73 88.83
N ALA A 366 -41.07 -10.16 89.25
CA ALA A 366 -40.67 -10.10 90.66
C ALA A 366 -41.53 -9.14 91.51
N ILE A 367 -41.94 -8.00 90.93
CA ILE A 367 -42.81 -7.01 91.60
C ILE A 367 -44.21 -7.60 91.85
N LYS A 368 -44.75 -8.40 90.91
CA LYS A 368 -46.03 -9.10 91.12
C LYS A 368 -45.96 -10.16 92.23
N ARG A 369 -44.84 -10.87 92.39
CA ARG A 369 -44.64 -11.87 93.47
C ARG A 369 -44.57 -11.24 94.87
N ARG A 370 -43.82 -10.13 95.05
CA ARG A 370 -43.78 -9.42 96.34
C ARG A 370 -45.12 -8.83 96.77
N SER A 371 -45.99 -8.42 95.82
CA SER A 371 -47.34 -7.94 96.16
C SER A 371 -48.29 -9.07 96.61
N ARG A 372 -48.04 -10.32 96.21
CA ARG A 372 -48.83 -11.50 96.62
C ARG A 372 -48.44 -11.99 98.01
N GLU A 373 -47.14 -12.04 98.33
CA GLU A 373 -46.67 -12.43 99.67
C GLU A 373 -47.13 -11.44 100.76
N ASN A 374 -47.12 -10.13 100.48
CA ASN A 374 -47.56 -9.13 101.45
C ASN A 374 -49.09 -9.12 101.67
N ARG A 375 -49.87 -9.78 100.79
CA ARG A 375 -51.32 -10.01 100.99
C ARG A 375 -51.63 -11.29 101.77
N GLN A 376 -50.71 -12.26 101.83
CA GLN A 376 -50.90 -13.48 102.62
C GLN A 376 -50.51 -13.31 104.09
N ALA A 377 -49.62 -12.37 104.43
CA ALA A 377 -49.25 -12.06 105.82
C ALA A 377 -50.33 -11.29 106.61
N ARG A 378 -51.45 -10.90 105.97
CA ARG A 378 -52.60 -10.24 106.62
C ARG A 378 -53.86 -11.09 106.46
N ARG A 379 -53.92 -12.24 107.14
CA ARG A 379 -55.20 -12.90 107.45
C ARG A 379 -55.29 -13.09 108.97
N PRO A 380 -56.23 -12.44 109.65
CA PRO A 380 -56.48 -12.68 111.06
C PRO A 380 -57.14 -14.04 111.28
N PHE A 381 -56.74 -14.69 112.36
CA PHE A 381 -57.36 -15.88 112.95
C PHE A 381 -58.88 -15.67 113.14
N ARG A 382 -59.66 -16.72 112.89
CA ARG A 382 -61.00 -16.89 113.44
C ARG A 382 -61.07 -18.26 114.12
N MET A 383 -61.37 -18.18 115.43
CA MET A 383 -61.84 -19.15 116.43
C MET A 383 -61.42 -20.61 116.29
#